data_AF-A0A944Q794-F1
#
_entry.id   AF-A0A944Q794-F1
#
_cell.length_a   1.000
_cell.length_b   1.000
_cell.length_c   1.000
_cell.angle_alpha   90.00
_cell.angle_beta   90.00
_cell.angle_gamma   90.00
#
_symmetry.space_group_name_H-M   'P 1'
#
loop_
_entity.id
_entity.type
_entity.pdbx_description
1 polymer ?
#
loop_
_entity_poly.entity_id
_entity_poly.type
_entity_poly.pdbx_seq_one_letter_code
_entity_poly.pdbx_strand_id
1 'polypeptide(L)' 'MTTDHVFTEAIPDLIGPEEYADHPHGNLVHVRIRVTESGIEVIGDALRPRAVEDVLDALGEGPMEQMLCG' A
#
# COMPACT_ATOMS: atom_id res chain seq x y z
N MET A 1 -18.67 1.40 -1.57
CA MET A 1 -18.33 2.04 -2.87
C MET A 1 -17.45 1.04 -3.60
N THR A 2 -17.54 0.94 -4.93
CA THR A 2 -16.57 0.11 -5.68
C THR A 2 -15.30 0.94 -5.79
N THR A 3 -14.22 0.52 -5.14
CA THR A 3 -12.96 1.24 -5.20
C THR A 3 -12.29 0.93 -6.53
N ASP A 4 -12.10 1.94 -7.36
CA ASP A 4 -11.47 1.78 -8.67
C ASP A 4 -9.96 1.64 -8.47
N HIS A 5 -9.39 0.52 -8.96
CA HIS A 5 -7.95 0.26 -8.93
C HIS A 5 -7.29 0.77 -10.21
N VAL A 6 -6.20 1.52 -10.09
CA VAL A 6 -5.36 1.96 -11.21
C VAL A 6 -3.98 1.33 -11.07
N PHE A 7 -3.52 0.61 -12.08
CA PHE A 7 -2.17 0.06 -12.06
C PHE A 7 -1.15 1.11 -12.47
N THR A 8 -0.08 1.25 -11.69
CA THR A 8 1.00 2.21 -11.95
C THR A 8 2.35 1.50 -12.09
N GLU A 9 3.27 2.11 -12.82
CA GLU A 9 4.59 1.54 -13.14
C GLU A 9 5.57 1.61 -11.96
N ALA A 10 5.37 2.53 -11.01
CA ALA A 10 6.28 2.70 -9.88
C ALA A 10 5.60 3.32 -8.66
N ILE A 11 5.59 2.58 -7.56
CA ILE A 11 5.39 3.08 -6.20
C ILE A 11 6.64 2.68 -5.40
N PRO A 12 7.18 3.54 -4.52
CA PRO A 12 8.27 3.14 -3.64
C PRO A 12 7.91 1.93 -2.77
N ASP A 13 8.68 0.85 -2.86
CA ASP A 13 8.61 -0.26 -1.91
C ASP A 13 8.96 0.25 -0.51
N LEU A 14 8.17 -0.16 0.48
CA LEU A 14 8.42 0.12 1.89
C LEU A 14 8.90 -1.12 2.64
N ILE A 15 8.73 -2.32 2.08
CA ILE A 15 9.19 -3.59 2.62
C ILE A 15 10.28 -4.16 1.72
N GLY A 16 11.46 -4.38 2.31
CA GLY A 16 12.58 -5.03 1.64
C GLY A 16 12.49 -6.57 1.66
N PRO A 17 13.12 -7.28 0.70
CA PRO A 17 13.19 -8.75 0.68
C PRO A 17 13.76 -9.37 1.97
N GLU A 18 14.67 -8.67 2.65
CA GLU A 18 15.27 -9.07 3.92
C GLU A 18 14.25 -9.21 5.05
N GLU A 19 13.16 -8.44 5.01
CA GLU A 19 12.13 -8.44 6.04
C GLU A 19 11.18 -9.63 5.87
N TYR A 20 11.11 -10.23 4.68
CA TYR A 20 10.17 -11.33 4.39
C TYR A 20 10.42 -12.56 5.28
N ALA A 21 11.69 -12.83 5.61
CA ALA A 21 12.09 -13.97 6.41
C ALA A 21 11.56 -13.89 7.86
N ASP A 22 11.43 -12.68 8.39
CA ASP A 22 10.99 -12.42 9.76
C ASP A 22 9.46 -12.42 9.90
N HIS A 23 8.74 -12.41 8.78
CA HIS A 23 7.28 -12.34 8.73
C HIS A 23 6.65 -13.50 7.93
N PRO A 24 6.90 -14.77 8.30
CA PRO A 24 6.48 -15.95 7.52
C PRO A 24 4.96 -16.10 7.37
N HIS A 25 4.18 -15.44 8.24
CA HIS A 25 2.72 -15.44 8.16
C HIS A 25 2.16 -14.38 7.21
N GLY A 26 2.98 -13.43 6.76
CA GLY A 26 2.58 -12.36 5.84
C GLY A 26 1.75 -11.25 6.49
N ASN A 27 1.96 -11.01 7.78
CA ASN A 27 1.21 -10.00 8.55
C ASN A 27 1.92 -8.64 8.61
N LEU A 28 3.09 -8.51 7.96
CA LEU A 28 3.82 -7.25 7.91
C LEU A 28 3.09 -6.27 7.01
N VAL A 29 2.88 -5.06 7.54
CA VAL A 29 2.30 -3.92 6.83
C VAL A 29 3.12 -2.69 7.17
N HIS A 30 3.63 -2.00 6.16
CA HIS A 30 4.25 -0.69 6.29
C HIS A 30 3.33 0.36 5.69
N VAL A 31 3.13 1.46 6.43
CA VAL A 31 2.36 2.61 5.97
C VAL A 31 3.20 3.86 6.09
N ARG A 32 3.29 4.61 5.01
CA ARG A 32 3.94 5.92 4.97
C ARG A 32 2.92 6.98 4.67
N ILE A 33 2.85 7.98 5.55
CA ILE A 33 1.99 9.15 5.41
C ILE A 33 2.87 10.38 5.29
N ARG A 34 2.70 11.17 4.23
CA ARG A 34 3.43 12.42 4.00
C ARG A 34 2.48 13.53 3.62
N VAL A 35 2.74 14.72 4.14
CA VAL A 35 2.11 15.95 3.65
C VAL A 35 2.91 16.44 2.45
N THR A 36 2.24 16.66 1.33
CA THR A 36 2.80 17.19 0.08
C THR A 36 2.21 18.57 -0.21
N GLU A 37 2.67 19.24 -1.27
CA GLU A 37 2.09 20.51 -1.72
C GLU A 37 0.66 20.35 -2.25
N SER A 38 0.27 19.13 -2.66
CA SER A 38 -1.03 18.81 -3.25
C SER A 38 -2.02 18.14 -2.28
N GLY A 39 -1.57 17.76 -1.06
CA GLY A 39 -2.42 17.12 -0.07
C GLY A 39 -1.66 16.12 0.81
N ILE A 40 -2.28 14.96 1.04
CA ILE A 40 -1.71 13.87 1.83
C ILE A 40 -1.43 12.69 0.89
N GLU A 41 -0.19 12.21 0.87
CA GLU A 41 0.21 10.94 0.25
C GLU A 41 0.14 9.84 1.31
N VAL A 42 -0.58 8.76 0.99
CA VAL A 42 -0.60 7.52 1.78
C VAL A 42 -0.12 6.38 0.90
N ILE A 43 1.00 5.76 1.28
CA ILE A 43 1.51 4.54 0.63
C ILE A 43 1.43 3.40 1.63
N GLY A 44 0.75 2.33 1.25
CA GLY A 44 0.74 1.07 1.99
C GLY A 44 1.49 -0.01 1.23
N ASP A 45 2.30 -0.77 1.95
CA ASP A 45 3.02 -1.93 1.45
C ASP A 45 2.77 -3.11 2.39
N ALA A 46 2.47 -4.27 1.83
CA ALA A 46 2.18 -5.47 2.60
C ALA A 46 2.45 -6.73 1.79
N LEU A 47 2.94 -7.76 2.50
CA LEU A 47 3.07 -9.12 1.98
C LEU A 47 1.72 -9.73 1.55
N ARG A 48 0.63 -9.24 2.15
CA ARG A 48 -0.76 -9.59 1.79
C ARG A 48 -1.53 -8.28 1.60
N PRO A 49 -1.93 -7.91 0.38
CA PRO A 49 -2.45 -6.58 0.07
C PRO A 49 -3.77 -6.26 0.79
N ARG A 50 -4.56 -7.29 1.13
CA ARG A 50 -5.88 -7.13 1.77
C ARG A 50 -5.87 -6.25 3.02
N ALA A 51 -4.82 -6.33 3.84
CA ALA A 51 -4.73 -5.50 5.05
C ALA A 51 -4.54 -4.01 4.73
N VAL A 52 -3.81 -3.69 3.65
CA VAL A 52 -3.63 -2.32 3.15
C VAL A 52 -4.91 -1.83 2.49
N GLU A 53 -5.53 -2.67 1.66
CA GLU A 53 -6.81 -2.38 1.00
C GLU A 53 -7.91 -2.03 2.03
N ASP A 54 -8.08 -2.83 3.08
CA ASP A 54 -9.07 -2.58 4.13
C ASP A 54 -8.82 -1.23 4.86
N VAL A 55 -7.55 -0.86 5.07
CA VAL A 55 -7.17 0.42 5.70
C VAL A 55 -7.43 1.59 4.77
N LEU A 56 -7.04 1.49 3.50
CA LEU A 56 -7.25 2.53 2.50
C LEU A 56 -8.74 2.74 2.21
N ASP A 57 -9.53 1.67 2.15
CA ASP A 57 -10.99 1.74 1.98
C ASP A 57 -11.67 2.44 3.17
N ALA A 58 -11.18 2.20 4.39
CA ALA A 58 -11.67 2.87 5.59
C ALA A 58 -11.30 4.36 5.67
N LEU A 59 -10.18 4.78 5.07
CA LEU A 59 -9.76 6.18 5.04
C LEU A 59 -10.62 7.03 4.12
N GLY A 60 -11.18 6.42 3.07
CA GLY A 60 -12.15 7.04 2.18
C GLY A 60 -11.56 8.08 1.24
N GLU A 61 -11.95 7.94 -0.04
CA GLU A 61 -11.76 8.86 -1.18
C GLU A 61 -10.54 8.64 -2.08
N GLY A 62 -10.82 8.38 -3.37
CA GLY A 62 -9.87 8.38 -4.47
C GLY A 62 -9.67 7.01 -5.14
N PRO A 63 -9.17 6.98 -6.40
CA PRO A 63 -8.70 5.75 -7.02
C PRO A 63 -7.50 5.19 -6.24
N MET A 64 -7.48 3.88 -5.99
CA MET A 64 -6.33 3.22 -5.37
C MET A 64 -5.30 2.87 -6.45
N GLU A 65 -4.11 3.49 -6.37
CA GLU A 65 -3.00 3.12 -7.22
C GLU A 65 -2.29 1.87 -6.67
N GLN A 66 -2.09 0.87 -7.53
CA GLN A 66 -1.53 -0.42 -7.16
C GLN A 66 -0.38 -0.81 -8.09
N MET A 67 0.73 -1.26 -7.52
CA MET A 67 1.84 -1.87 -8.25
C MET A 67 1.81 -3.39 -8.00
N LEU A 68 1.96 -4.19 -9.05
CA LEU A 68 2.15 -5.64 -8.92
C LEU A 68 3.65 -5.91 -8.81
N CYS A 69 4.10 -6.43 -7.68
CA CYS A 69 5.44 -6.99 -7.57
C CYS A 69 5.46 -8.35 -8.29
N GLY A 70 6.19 -8.42 -9.41
CA GLY A 70 6.39 -9.63 -10.21
C GLY A 70 7.47 -10.54 -9.65
#